data_AF-A0A947A3F1-F1
#
_entry.id   AF-A0A947A3F1-F1
#
_cell.length_a   1.000
_cell.length_b   1.000
_cell.length_c   1.000
_cell.angle_alpha   90.00
_cell.angle_beta   90.00
_cell.angle_gamma   90.00
#
_symmetry.space_group_name_H-M   'P 1'
#
loop_
_entity.id
_entity.type
_entity.pdbx_description
1 polymer ?
#
loop_
_entity_poly.entity_id
_entity_poly.type
_entity_poly.pdbx_seq_one_letter_code
_entity_poly.pdbx_strand_id
1 'polypeptide(L)'
;MNQAGLHRYLSQDLISSTKEPDMKALFQQRLSANLTLIHDLFFSLYPEAEHQKAFTKLLAKLPLLFDKRPEVLKNRDLEKIKDGNWYLSEQMVGMQLYVDHFHKDLKGLKDKLPYLQDLGINFLHLMPVTTRPAKENDGGYAVNGYTNIDPKFGTKKDLATLSSKMREEGMYLMLDFVVNHTSDEYPWAVKAQKGSAKYQQYYYTYPDRTLPDEYELSLPEVFPETSPGNFTFNKEMGKWVMTVFNHYQWDLNYSNPEVFLAMLENLVKLSNLGVDIVRFDALAFLWKKLGTISQNLPEAHRLISLFRMCLQVVAPGVILLAEAIVPPVEIMKYFGEGMYRGNECEVAYNATFMALLWNSIATRDTVMMRKSLEDLLDKPDACTWINYVRCHDDIGLGFDDRFIYEM
;
A
#
# COMPACT_ATOMS: atom_id res chain seq x y z
N MET A 1 -14.91 10.52 14.64
CA MET A 1 -14.49 11.14 13.36
C MET A 1 -13.02 10.80 13.15
N ASN A 2 -12.62 10.33 11.97
CA ASN A 2 -11.21 10.08 11.67
C ASN A 2 -10.46 11.38 11.30
N GLN A 3 -9.15 11.30 11.08
CA GLN A 3 -8.32 12.49 10.79
C GLN A 3 -8.68 13.17 9.47
N ALA A 4 -9.06 12.41 8.43
CA ALA A 4 -9.52 12.98 7.18
C ALA A 4 -10.79 13.83 7.38
N GLY A 5 -11.75 13.32 8.17
CA GLY A 5 -12.95 14.08 8.54
C GLY A 5 -12.63 15.34 9.34
N LEU A 6 -11.66 15.27 10.27
CA LEU A 6 -11.20 16.43 11.05
C LEU A 6 -10.56 17.48 10.15
N HIS A 7 -9.69 17.09 9.21
CA HIS A 7 -9.06 18.00 8.25
C HIS A 7 -10.11 18.72 7.41
N ARG A 8 -11.08 17.97 6.89
CA ARG A 8 -12.21 18.56 6.15
C ARG A 8 -12.92 19.60 6.99
N TYR A 9 -13.29 19.27 8.23
CA TYR A 9 -13.98 20.19 9.16
C TYR A 9 -13.14 21.46 9.41
N LEU A 10 -11.86 21.31 9.72
CA LEU A 10 -10.97 22.42 10.03
C LEU A 10 -10.66 23.31 8.81
N SER A 11 -10.68 22.73 7.60
CA SER A 11 -10.34 23.43 6.36
C SER A 11 -11.52 24.20 5.72
N GLN A 12 -12.75 24.04 6.22
CA GLN A 12 -13.96 24.64 5.62
C GLN A 12 -13.79 26.14 5.37
N ASP A 13 -13.40 26.91 6.38
CA ASP A 13 -13.25 28.37 6.29
C ASP A 13 -12.09 28.81 5.38
N LEU A 14 -11.02 28.01 5.33
CA LEU A 14 -9.83 28.28 4.52
C LEU A 14 -10.04 27.96 3.04
N ILE A 15 -10.88 26.96 2.73
CA ILE A 15 -11.23 26.54 1.38
C ILE A 15 -12.42 27.37 0.83
N SER A 16 -13.35 27.84 1.68
CA SER A 16 -14.55 28.57 1.26
C SER A 16 -14.35 30.07 1.03
N SER A 17 -13.16 30.63 1.34
CA SER A 17 -12.89 32.05 1.13
C SER A 17 -12.73 32.37 -0.36
N THR A 18 -13.17 33.55 -0.82
CA THR A 18 -13.06 34.00 -2.23
C THR A 18 -11.62 34.30 -2.68
N LYS A 19 -10.62 33.94 -1.87
CA LYS A 19 -9.19 34.07 -2.17
C LYS A 19 -8.63 32.70 -2.53
N GLU A 20 -7.59 32.66 -3.37
CA GLU A 20 -6.84 31.43 -3.62
C GLU A 20 -6.42 30.79 -2.28
N PRO A 21 -6.63 29.47 -2.10
CA PRO A 21 -6.36 28.80 -0.83
C PRO A 21 -4.87 28.83 -0.51
N ASP A 22 -4.52 29.25 0.71
CA ASP A 22 -3.14 29.21 1.20
C ASP A 22 -2.73 27.76 1.47
N MET A 23 -2.10 27.15 0.46
CA MET A 23 -1.60 25.78 0.48
C MET A 23 -0.65 25.51 1.66
N LYS A 24 0.15 26.49 2.06
CA LYS A 24 1.09 26.34 3.18
C LYS A 24 0.35 26.35 4.51
N ALA A 25 -0.62 27.25 4.68
CA ALA A 25 -1.47 27.26 5.88
C ALA A 25 -2.24 25.94 6.03
N LEU A 26 -2.82 25.44 4.93
CA LEU A 26 -3.53 24.15 4.91
C LEU A 26 -2.60 22.98 5.25
N PHE A 27 -1.37 22.97 4.72
CA PHE A 27 -0.37 21.98 5.12
C PHE A 27 -0.05 22.05 6.63
N GLN A 28 0.20 23.24 7.18
CA GLN A 28 0.52 23.40 8.60
C GLN A 28 -0.64 22.98 9.50
N GLN A 29 -1.87 23.24 9.08
CA GLN A 29 -3.08 22.81 9.78
C GLN A 29 -3.19 21.28 9.82
N ARG A 30 -2.98 20.61 8.68
CA ARG A 30 -2.97 19.14 8.62
C ARG A 30 -1.84 18.53 9.46
N LEU A 31 -0.64 19.12 9.38
CA LEU A 31 0.49 18.70 10.20
C LEU A 31 0.17 18.84 11.69
N SER A 32 -0.36 19.98 12.11
CA SER A 32 -0.70 20.23 13.52
C SER A 32 -1.79 19.27 14.02
N ALA A 33 -2.80 18.97 13.20
CA ALA A 33 -3.87 18.04 13.54
C ALA A 33 -3.38 16.58 13.67
N ASN A 34 -2.36 16.20 12.90
CA ASN A 34 -1.82 14.83 12.88
C ASN A 34 -0.58 14.63 13.77
N LEU A 35 0.08 15.70 14.23
CA LEU A 35 1.41 15.61 14.84
C LEU A 35 1.46 14.67 16.06
N THR A 36 0.44 14.73 16.93
CA THR A 36 0.39 13.87 18.11
C THR A 36 0.26 12.39 17.74
N LEU A 37 -0.56 12.06 16.72
CA LEU A 37 -0.68 10.68 16.25
C LEU A 37 0.59 10.22 15.52
N ILE A 38 1.20 11.08 14.69
CA ILE A 38 2.47 10.77 14.02
C ILE A 38 3.56 10.50 15.07
N HIS A 39 3.63 11.32 16.12
CA HIS A 39 4.58 11.16 17.22
C HIS A 39 4.37 9.82 17.95
N ASP A 40 3.13 9.55 18.38
CA ASP A 40 2.77 8.33 19.10
C ASP A 40 3.03 7.07 18.26
N LEU A 41 2.57 7.04 17.01
CA LEU A 41 2.81 5.93 16.08
C LEU A 41 4.30 5.73 15.83
N PHE A 42 5.07 6.80 15.60
CA PHE A 42 6.51 6.69 15.37
C PHE A 42 7.24 6.11 16.59
N PHE A 43 6.99 6.65 17.78
CA PHE A 43 7.70 6.20 18.98
C PHE A 43 7.16 4.89 19.57
N SER A 44 5.98 4.43 19.14
CA SER A 44 5.49 3.07 19.39
C SER A 44 6.26 1.99 18.61
N LEU A 45 6.95 2.38 17.53
CA LEU A 45 7.77 1.50 16.69
C LEU A 45 9.26 1.65 16.99
N TYR A 46 9.70 2.87 17.27
CA TYR A 46 11.10 3.23 17.43
C TYR A 46 11.30 3.93 18.79
N PRO A 47 11.97 3.31 19.79
CA PRO A 47 12.10 3.91 21.11
C PRO A 47 12.66 5.34 21.09
N GLU A 48 11.99 6.26 21.78
CA GLU A 48 12.29 7.71 21.71
C GLU A 48 13.72 8.05 22.12
N ALA A 49 14.23 7.39 23.16
CA ALA A 49 15.58 7.58 23.68
C ALA A 49 16.68 7.40 22.61
N GLU A 50 16.43 6.57 21.60
CA GLU A 50 17.40 6.22 20.56
C GLU A 50 17.08 6.92 19.22
N HIS A 51 15.81 7.23 18.96
CA HIS A 51 15.33 7.57 17.62
C HIS A 51 14.81 9.01 17.45
N GLN A 52 15.03 9.90 18.43
CA GLN A 52 14.64 11.31 18.33
C GLN A 52 15.20 12.01 17.08
N LYS A 53 16.43 11.69 16.66
CA LYS A 53 17.03 12.22 15.42
C LYS A 53 16.27 11.77 14.17
N ALA A 54 15.78 10.53 14.14
CA ALA A 54 15.01 10.01 13.01
C ALA A 54 13.62 10.67 12.96
N PHE A 55 13.00 10.93 14.10
CA PHE A 55 11.75 11.69 14.18
C PHE A 55 11.93 13.14 13.68
N THR A 56 13.00 13.83 14.09
CA THR A 56 13.32 15.17 13.55
C THR A 56 13.50 15.15 12.03
N LYS A 57 14.14 14.11 11.47
CA LYS A 57 14.24 13.93 10.01
C LYS A 57 12.87 13.74 9.37
N LEU A 58 11.96 13.00 10.00
CA LEU A 58 10.58 12.85 9.51
C LEU A 58 9.90 14.23 9.40
N LEU A 59 9.91 15.01 10.49
CA LEU A 59 9.29 16.33 10.52
C LEU A 59 9.90 17.31 9.51
N ALA A 60 11.22 17.26 9.32
CA ALA A 60 11.90 18.06 8.29
C ALA A 60 11.59 17.58 6.85
N LYS A 61 11.27 16.29 6.67
CA LYS A 61 10.99 15.70 5.35
C LYS A 61 9.58 16.00 4.85
N LEU A 62 8.56 16.01 5.72
CA LEU A 62 7.17 16.28 5.33
C LEU A 62 6.97 17.57 4.50
N PRO A 63 7.49 18.75 4.89
CA PRO A 63 7.35 19.95 4.07
C PRO A 63 8.07 19.83 2.72
N LEU A 64 9.24 19.20 2.67
CA LEU A 64 9.97 18.98 1.42
C LEU A 64 9.22 18.05 0.46
N LEU A 65 8.49 17.07 0.99
CA LEU A 65 7.65 16.19 0.19
C LEU A 65 6.42 16.93 -0.35
N PHE A 66 5.81 17.79 0.47
CA PHE A 66 4.69 18.64 0.06
C PHE A 66 5.08 19.65 -1.02
N ASP A 67 6.23 20.32 -0.86
CA ASP A 67 6.72 21.29 -1.84
C ASP A 67 6.97 20.65 -3.21
N LYS A 68 7.39 19.37 -3.24
CA LYS A 68 7.61 18.59 -4.46
C LYS A 68 6.31 18.07 -5.10
N ARG A 69 5.17 18.15 -4.40
CA ARG A 69 3.88 17.72 -4.96
C ARG A 69 3.46 18.70 -6.08
N PRO A 70 3.13 18.22 -7.29
CA PRO A 70 2.67 19.08 -8.38
C PRO A 70 1.44 19.91 -7.99
N GLU A 71 1.40 21.17 -8.40
CA GLU A 71 0.32 22.10 -8.01
C GLU A 71 -1.07 21.61 -8.43
N VAL A 72 -1.17 21.03 -9.63
CA VAL A 72 -2.41 20.40 -10.11
C VAL A 72 -2.92 19.28 -9.19
N LEU A 73 -2.00 18.55 -8.53
CA LEU A 73 -2.37 17.49 -7.59
C LEU A 73 -2.69 18.02 -6.20
N LYS A 74 -2.08 19.15 -5.77
CA LYS A 74 -2.49 19.85 -4.55
C LYS A 74 -3.91 20.39 -4.68
N ASN A 75 -4.27 20.96 -5.84
CA ASN A 75 -5.63 21.39 -6.13
C ASN A 75 -6.60 20.20 -6.11
N ARG A 76 -6.24 19.08 -6.75
CA ARG A 76 -7.03 17.84 -6.68
C ARG A 76 -7.21 17.33 -5.26
N ASP A 77 -6.20 17.47 -4.39
CA ASP A 77 -6.34 17.10 -2.99
C ASP A 77 -7.40 17.96 -2.28
N LEU A 78 -7.48 19.26 -2.57
CA LEU A 78 -8.48 20.13 -1.97
C LEU A 78 -9.90 19.80 -2.45
N GLU A 79 -10.06 19.48 -3.74
CA GLU A 79 -11.31 18.98 -4.31
C GLU A 79 -11.76 17.72 -3.56
N LYS A 80 -10.86 16.74 -3.41
CA LYS A 80 -11.16 15.50 -2.70
C LYS A 80 -11.39 15.67 -1.20
N ILE A 81 -10.70 16.60 -0.53
CA ILE A 81 -10.98 16.94 0.87
C ILE A 81 -12.40 17.49 0.99
N LYS A 82 -12.81 18.35 0.06
CA LYS A 82 -14.16 18.94 0.05
C LYS A 82 -15.22 17.85 -0.18
N ASP A 83 -15.00 16.95 -1.13
CA ASP A 83 -15.88 15.81 -1.39
C ASP A 83 -15.89 14.80 -0.23
N GLY A 84 -14.80 14.76 0.55
CA GLY A 84 -14.64 13.90 1.71
C GLY A 84 -14.33 12.46 1.32
N ASN A 85 -15.20 11.52 1.70
CA ASN A 85 -15.01 10.11 1.43
C ASN A 85 -15.45 9.76 -0.01
N TRP A 86 -14.85 10.42 -1.01
CA TRP A 86 -15.20 10.31 -2.44
C TRP A 86 -15.22 8.86 -2.95
N TYR A 87 -14.37 8.02 -2.39
CA TYR A 87 -14.27 6.58 -2.69
C TYR A 87 -15.43 5.74 -2.14
N LEU A 88 -16.36 6.32 -1.38
CA LEU A 88 -17.60 5.68 -0.93
C LEU A 88 -18.78 5.90 -1.89
N SER A 89 -18.60 6.68 -2.96
CA SER A 89 -19.67 6.93 -3.92
C SER A 89 -20.13 5.63 -4.58
N GLU A 90 -21.45 5.46 -4.68
CA GLU A 90 -22.10 4.37 -5.40
C GLU A 90 -21.82 4.40 -6.92
N GLN A 91 -21.30 5.53 -7.43
CA GLN A 91 -20.87 5.67 -8.82
C GLN A 91 -19.49 5.04 -9.08
N MET A 92 -18.74 4.63 -8.05
CA MET A 92 -17.40 4.06 -8.21
C MET A 92 -17.47 2.65 -8.79
N VAL A 93 -16.98 2.47 -10.01
CA VAL A 93 -16.87 1.17 -10.69
C VAL A 93 -15.45 0.98 -11.20
N GLY A 94 -14.79 -0.04 -10.67
CA GLY A 94 -13.38 -0.34 -10.91
C GLY A 94 -13.12 -1.39 -11.98
N MET A 95 -12.01 -1.25 -12.70
CA MET A 95 -11.44 -2.30 -13.53
C MET A 95 -9.95 -2.48 -13.24
N GLN A 96 -9.55 -3.71 -12.90
CA GLN A 96 -8.15 -4.14 -12.81
C GLN A 96 -7.71 -4.67 -14.18
N LEU A 97 -6.54 -4.24 -14.67
CA LEU A 97 -6.01 -4.69 -15.95
C LEU A 97 -4.49 -4.65 -16.03
N TYR A 98 -3.92 -5.56 -16.84
CA TYR A 98 -2.56 -5.47 -17.35
C TYR A 98 -2.55 -4.59 -18.60
N VAL A 99 -1.67 -3.58 -18.63
CA VAL A 99 -1.60 -2.61 -19.73
C VAL A 99 -1.35 -3.31 -21.07
N ASP A 100 -0.46 -4.31 -21.10
CA ASP A 100 -0.06 -5.08 -22.27
C ASP A 100 -1.05 -6.18 -22.71
N HIS A 101 -1.97 -6.58 -21.83
CA HIS A 101 -3.05 -7.49 -22.20
C HIS A 101 -4.29 -6.75 -22.71
N PHE A 102 -4.57 -5.57 -22.16
CA PHE A 102 -5.70 -4.75 -22.57
C PHE A 102 -5.37 -3.85 -23.77
N HIS A 103 -4.15 -3.34 -23.83
CA HIS A 103 -3.58 -2.61 -24.97
C HIS A 103 -2.09 -2.95 -25.13
N LYS A 104 -1.33 -2.24 -25.96
CA LYS A 104 0.12 -2.40 -26.09
C LYS A 104 0.92 -1.65 -25.01
N ASP A 105 0.51 -0.42 -24.72
CA ASP A 105 1.25 0.56 -23.92
C ASP A 105 0.31 1.62 -23.32
N LEU A 106 0.85 2.48 -22.45
CA LEU A 106 0.09 3.52 -21.76
C LEU A 106 -0.49 4.58 -22.71
N LYS A 107 0.17 4.83 -23.85
CA LYS A 107 -0.31 5.81 -24.84
C LYS A 107 -1.60 5.35 -25.46
N GLY A 108 -1.67 4.09 -25.88
CA GLY A 108 -2.90 3.57 -26.47
C GLY A 108 -3.94 3.15 -25.43
N LEU A 109 -3.56 2.87 -24.17
CA LEU A 109 -4.54 2.72 -23.09
C LEU A 109 -5.34 4.01 -22.89
N LYS A 110 -4.70 5.18 -23.00
CA LYS A 110 -5.39 6.49 -22.98
C LYS A 110 -6.45 6.60 -24.07
N ASP A 111 -6.23 6.01 -25.24
CA ASP A 111 -7.20 6.01 -26.35
C ASP A 111 -8.40 5.07 -26.08
N LYS A 112 -8.34 4.25 -25.02
CA LYS A 112 -9.43 3.37 -24.56
C LYS A 112 -10.27 3.96 -23.44
N LEU A 113 -9.92 5.13 -22.89
CA LEU A 113 -10.71 5.75 -21.84
C LEU A 113 -12.17 6.00 -22.25
N PRO A 114 -12.51 6.43 -23.49
CA PRO A 114 -13.91 6.57 -23.91
C PRO A 114 -14.71 5.25 -23.86
N TYR A 115 -14.07 4.12 -24.20
CA TYR A 115 -14.69 2.80 -24.08
C TYR A 115 -14.95 2.43 -22.62
N LEU A 116 -13.99 2.72 -21.74
CA LEU A 116 -14.13 2.45 -20.30
C LEU A 116 -15.23 3.30 -19.68
N GLN A 117 -15.35 4.58 -20.07
CA GLN A 117 -16.44 5.46 -19.65
C GLN A 117 -17.80 4.97 -20.13
N ASP A 118 -17.91 4.52 -21.39
CA ASP A 118 -19.16 3.95 -21.94
C ASP A 118 -19.60 2.70 -21.16
N LEU A 119 -18.63 1.90 -20.71
CA LEU A 119 -18.87 0.75 -19.80
C LEU A 119 -19.24 1.17 -18.37
N GLY A 120 -19.12 2.46 -18.02
CA GLY A 120 -19.34 2.98 -16.67
C GLY A 120 -18.15 2.86 -15.73
N ILE A 121 -16.96 2.47 -16.24
CA ILE A 121 -15.74 2.39 -15.45
C ILE A 121 -15.18 3.79 -15.23
N ASN A 122 -14.96 4.16 -13.97
CA ASN A 122 -14.32 5.42 -13.58
C ASN A 122 -13.14 5.21 -12.63
N PHE A 123 -12.74 3.97 -12.38
CA PHE A 123 -11.61 3.64 -11.55
C PHE A 123 -10.77 2.55 -12.22
N LEU A 124 -9.48 2.81 -12.45
CA LEU A 124 -8.56 1.83 -13.04
C LEU A 124 -7.46 1.44 -12.07
N HIS A 125 -7.31 0.14 -11.82
CA HIS A 125 -6.11 -0.43 -11.24
C HIS A 125 -5.24 -0.98 -12.35
N LEU A 126 -4.10 -0.35 -12.58
CA LEU A 126 -3.10 -0.87 -13.49
C LEU A 126 -2.16 -1.79 -12.72
N MET A 127 -2.07 -3.05 -13.15
CA MET A 127 -1.05 -3.98 -12.68
C MET A 127 0.36 -3.39 -12.89
N PRO A 128 1.40 -3.85 -12.17
CA PRO A 128 2.69 -3.18 -12.09
C PRO A 128 3.27 -2.71 -13.44
N VAL A 129 3.33 -1.38 -13.62
CA VAL A 129 3.86 -0.71 -14.83
C VAL A 129 5.28 -0.18 -14.65
N THR A 130 5.86 -0.36 -13.47
CA THR A 130 7.19 0.12 -13.13
C THR A 130 8.29 -0.86 -13.56
N THR A 131 9.52 -0.35 -13.66
CA THR A 131 10.69 -1.17 -13.99
C THR A 131 10.85 -2.34 -13.03
N ARG A 132 11.14 -3.50 -13.62
CA ARG A 132 11.33 -4.80 -12.95
C ARG A 132 12.59 -5.50 -13.50
N PRO A 133 13.15 -6.49 -12.78
CA PRO A 133 14.21 -7.33 -13.32
C PRO A 133 13.79 -7.99 -14.64
N ALA A 134 14.74 -8.13 -15.57
CA ALA A 134 14.44 -8.61 -16.92
C ALA A 134 14.05 -10.10 -16.97
N LYS A 135 14.50 -10.88 -15.98
CA LYS A 135 14.24 -12.32 -15.88
C LYS A 135 13.09 -12.58 -14.93
N GLU A 136 13.38 -13.13 -13.76
CA GLU A 136 12.39 -13.46 -12.74
C GLU A 136 12.01 -12.18 -12.02
N ASN A 137 10.70 -11.89 -12.00
CA ASN A 137 10.19 -10.65 -11.42
C ASN A 137 8.81 -10.77 -10.80
N ASP A 138 8.28 -12.00 -10.68
CA ASP A 138 6.99 -12.26 -10.05
C ASP A 138 5.87 -11.38 -10.64
N GLY A 139 5.71 -11.40 -11.96
CA GLY A 139 4.70 -10.59 -12.65
C GLY A 139 4.92 -9.06 -12.56
N GLY A 140 6.03 -8.59 -11.98
CA GLY A 140 6.32 -7.19 -11.71
C GLY A 140 6.37 -6.83 -10.21
N TYR A 141 6.11 -7.78 -9.30
CA TYR A 141 6.17 -7.57 -7.86
C TYR A 141 7.60 -7.57 -7.30
N ALA A 142 8.60 -8.06 -8.04
CA ALA A 142 10.01 -7.76 -7.76
C ALA A 142 10.36 -6.33 -8.25
N VAL A 143 10.16 -5.32 -7.39
CA VAL A 143 10.32 -3.92 -7.80
C VAL A 143 11.79 -3.53 -7.99
N ASN A 144 12.12 -2.94 -9.15
CA ASN A 144 13.44 -2.34 -9.43
C ASN A 144 13.40 -0.79 -9.45
N GLY A 145 12.22 -0.19 -9.35
CA GLY A 145 12.07 1.26 -9.22
C GLY A 145 10.62 1.71 -9.09
N TYR A 146 10.24 2.30 -7.96
CA TYR A 146 8.85 2.71 -7.68
C TYR A 146 8.27 3.80 -8.59
N THR A 147 9.08 4.48 -9.39
CA THR A 147 8.62 5.61 -10.23
C THR A 147 9.13 5.61 -11.65
N ASN A 148 9.97 4.63 -11.98
CA ASN A 148 10.50 4.45 -13.32
C ASN A 148 9.52 3.55 -14.06
N ILE A 149 8.96 4.04 -15.16
CA ILE A 149 8.05 3.25 -15.99
C ILE A 149 8.86 2.27 -16.82
N ASP A 150 8.42 1.02 -16.89
CA ASP A 150 9.04 0.02 -17.75
C ASP A 150 8.94 0.49 -19.22
N PRO A 151 10.06 0.55 -19.97
CA PRO A 151 10.06 0.96 -21.37
C PRO A 151 9.08 0.21 -22.26
N LYS A 152 8.69 -1.03 -21.88
CA LYS A 152 7.62 -1.79 -22.55
C LYS A 152 6.29 -1.03 -22.57
N PHE A 153 5.96 -0.34 -21.48
CA PHE A 153 4.70 0.39 -21.33
C PHE A 153 4.81 1.87 -21.71
N GLY A 154 6.03 2.39 -21.86
CA GLY A 154 6.31 3.76 -22.29
C GLY A 154 7.17 4.51 -21.29
N THR A 155 6.83 5.78 -21.05
CA THR A 155 7.60 6.69 -20.20
C THR A 155 6.80 7.23 -19.02
N LYS A 156 7.49 7.83 -18.05
CA LYS A 156 6.85 8.59 -16.97
C LYS A 156 5.94 9.72 -17.48
N LYS A 157 6.27 10.32 -18.63
CA LYS A 157 5.42 11.33 -19.29
C LYS A 157 4.13 10.71 -19.84
N ASP A 158 4.19 9.49 -20.33
CA ASP A 158 3.01 8.78 -20.85
C ASP A 158 2.05 8.44 -19.71
N LEU A 159 2.56 7.95 -18.57
CA LEU A 159 1.73 7.75 -17.37
C LEU A 159 1.13 9.07 -16.87
N ALA A 160 1.90 10.16 -16.82
CA ALA A 160 1.40 11.46 -16.42
C ALA A 160 0.33 12.02 -17.37
N THR A 161 0.45 11.72 -18.68
CA THR A 161 -0.54 12.11 -19.69
C THR A 161 -1.82 11.30 -19.54
N LEU A 162 -1.70 9.98 -19.35
CA LEU A 162 -2.83 9.10 -19.05
C LEU A 162 -3.56 9.56 -17.77
N SER A 163 -2.82 9.76 -16.68
CA SER A 163 -3.41 10.20 -15.41
C SER A 163 -4.06 11.57 -15.54
N SER A 164 -3.50 12.50 -16.32
CA SER A 164 -4.15 13.79 -16.60
C SER A 164 -5.47 13.64 -17.35
N LYS A 165 -5.48 12.81 -18.39
CA LYS A 165 -6.69 12.59 -19.17
C LYS A 165 -7.78 11.91 -18.34
N MET A 166 -7.42 10.92 -17.53
CA MET A 166 -8.31 10.29 -16.56
C MET A 166 -8.91 11.32 -15.60
N ARG A 167 -8.11 12.28 -15.11
CA ARG A 167 -8.62 13.36 -14.24
C ARG A 167 -9.67 14.24 -14.90
N GLU A 168 -9.39 14.68 -16.13
CA GLU A 168 -10.32 15.49 -16.93
C GLU A 168 -11.66 14.76 -17.15
N GLU A 169 -11.62 13.44 -17.12
CA GLU A 169 -12.74 12.53 -17.33
C GLU A 169 -13.39 12.02 -16.04
N GLY A 170 -13.00 12.57 -14.88
CA GLY A 170 -13.55 12.18 -13.58
C GLY A 170 -13.16 10.77 -13.12
N MET A 171 -12.07 10.22 -13.67
CA MET A 171 -11.58 8.89 -13.36
C MET A 171 -10.45 8.89 -12.32
N TYR A 172 -10.27 7.75 -11.66
CA TYR A 172 -9.30 7.52 -10.61
C TYR A 172 -8.29 6.43 -11.00
N LEU A 173 -7.03 6.63 -10.61
CA LEU A 173 -5.93 5.69 -10.89
C LEU A 173 -5.44 5.02 -9.60
N MET A 174 -5.38 3.69 -9.61
CA MET A 174 -4.66 2.87 -8.62
C MET A 174 -3.41 2.26 -9.23
N LEU A 175 -2.32 2.32 -8.46
CA LEU A 175 -1.09 1.57 -8.71
C LEU A 175 -0.68 0.80 -7.46
N ASP A 176 0.02 -0.31 -7.67
CA ASP A 176 0.68 -1.07 -6.62
C ASP A 176 1.87 -0.33 -6.01
N PHE A 177 2.03 -0.50 -4.71
CA PHE A 177 3.21 -0.13 -3.95
C PHE A 177 3.65 -1.34 -3.13
N VAL A 178 4.63 -2.06 -3.66
CA VAL A 178 5.29 -3.18 -2.97
C VAL A 178 6.05 -2.63 -1.79
N VAL A 179 5.41 -2.67 -0.63
CA VAL A 179 5.90 -1.99 0.57
C VAL A 179 6.80 -2.91 1.38
N ASN A 180 6.63 -4.23 1.30
CA ASN A 180 7.39 -5.20 2.11
C ASN A 180 8.82 -5.46 1.60
N HIS A 181 9.03 -5.50 0.29
CA HIS A 181 10.28 -5.99 -0.29
C HIS A 181 10.69 -5.22 -1.55
N THR A 182 11.95 -5.37 -1.97
CA THR A 182 12.42 -4.93 -3.29
C THR A 182 13.06 -6.10 -4.04
N SER A 183 13.27 -5.95 -5.36
CA SER A 183 14.17 -6.87 -6.05
C SER A 183 15.59 -6.82 -5.46
N ASP A 184 16.35 -7.91 -5.61
CA ASP A 184 17.79 -7.96 -5.33
C ASP A 184 18.62 -7.09 -6.28
N GLU A 185 18.07 -6.73 -7.44
CA GLU A 185 18.63 -5.74 -8.37
C GLU A 185 18.34 -4.27 -7.97
N TYR A 186 17.50 -4.04 -6.96
CA TYR A 186 17.12 -2.69 -6.54
C TYR A 186 18.35 -1.89 -6.09
N PRO A 187 18.42 -0.55 -6.32
CA PRO A 187 19.61 0.24 -5.98
C PRO A 187 20.08 0.19 -4.51
N TRP A 188 19.22 -0.21 -3.57
CA TRP A 188 19.60 -0.46 -2.19
C TRP A 188 20.26 -1.84 -2.03
N ALA A 189 19.66 -2.90 -2.56
CA ALA A 189 20.20 -4.26 -2.56
C ALA A 189 21.57 -4.31 -3.26
N VAL A 190 21.73 -3.70 -4.44
CA VAL A 190 23.01 -3.60 -5.15
C VAL A 190 24.10 -2.93 -4.30
N LYS A 191 23.74 -1.91 -3.51
CA LYS A 191 24.71 -1.27 -2.60
C LYS A 191 24.99 -2.12 -1.36
N ALA A 192 24.01 -2.87 -0.88
CA ALA A 192 24.16 -3.81 0.22
C ALA A 192 25.13 -4.95 -0.16
N GLN A 193 24.96 -5.52 -1.36
CA GLN A 193 25.85 -6.52 -1.95
C GLN A 193 27.28 -6.01 -2.08
N LYS A 194 27.46 -4.74 -2.50
CA LYS A 194 28.77 -4.07 -2.58
C LYS A 194 29.35 -3.63 -1.23
N GLY A 195 28.83 -4.13 -0.11
CA GLY A 195 29.39 -3.93 1.22
C GLY A 195 28.95 -2.66 1.95
N SER A 196 27.94 -1.93 1.46
CA SER A 196 27.45 -0.74 2.16
C SER A 196 26.67 -1.11 3.42
N ALA A 197 27.29 -0.91 4.60
CA ALA A 197 26.66 -1.21 5.89
C ALA A 197 25.28 -0.54 6.06
N LYS A 198 25.12 0.70 5.58
CA LYS A 198 23.83 1.40 5.60
C LYS A 198 22.74 0.62 4.87
N TYR A 199 23.01 0.16 3.65
CA TYR A 199 22.00 -0.53 2.85
C TYR A 199 21.86 -2.01 3.21
N GLN A 200 22.87 -2.64 3.81
CA GLN A 200 22.69 -3.96 4.44
C GLN A 200 21.69 -3.90 5.60
N GLN A 201 21.63 -2.79 6.34
CA GLN A 201 20.63 -2.54 7.38
C GLN A 201 19.26 -2.13 6.84
N TYR A 202 19.09 -1.96 5.52
CA TYR A 202 17.77 -1.77 4.91
C TYR A 202 17.03 -3.09 4.72
N TYR A 203 17.72 -4.22 4.89
CA TYR A 203 17.19 -5.57 4.78
C TYR A 203 17.54 -6.36 6.05
N TYR A 204 16.88 -7.48 6.27
CA TYR A 204 17.26 -8.43 7.33
C TYR A 204 18.43 -9.29 6.84
N THR A 205 19.66 -8.93 7.21
CA THR A 205 20.88 -9.63 6.80
C THR A 205 21.64 -10.24 7.98
N TYR A 206 22.10 -11.48 7.83
CA TYR A 206 22.73 -12.27 8.90
C TYR A 206 24.04 -12.91 8.43
N PRO A 207 25.10 -12.94 9.27
CA PRO A 207 26.40 -13.51 8.89
C PRO A 207 26.37 -15.04 8.76
N ASP A 208 25.46 -15.71 9.46
CA ASP A 208 25.31 -17.16 9.51
C ASP A 208 23.84 -17.54 9.69
N ARG A 209 23.57 -18.84 9.85
CA ARG A 209 22.22 -19.40 9.98
C ARG A 209 21.62 -19.31 11.39
N THR A 210 22.35 -18.83 12.41
CA THR A 210 21.89 -18.86 13.81
C THR A 210 20.54 -18.16 13.98
N LEU A 211 20.40 -16.91 13.53
CA LEU A 211 19.12 -16.20 13.59
C LEU A 211 18.13 -16.62 12.50
N PRO A 212 18.55 -16.83 11.24
CA PRO A 212 17.67 -17.41 10.22
C PRO A 212 16.95 -18.68 10.69
N ASP A 213 17.65 -19.65 11.25
CA ASP A 213 17.05 -20.92 11.70
C ASP A 213 16.03 -20.71 12.83
N GLU A 214 16.27 -19.76 13.74
CA GLU A 214 15.30 -19.40 14.80
C GLU A 214 14.01 -18.76 14.25
N TYR A 215 14.12 -17.98 13.17
CA TYR A 215 12.93 -17.45 12.48
C TYR A 215 12.15 -18.58 11.78
N GLU A 216 12.84 -19.48 11.08
CA GLU A 216 12.23 -20.59 10.33
C GLU A 216 11.39 -21.52 11.22
N LEU A 217 11.64 -21.56 12.54
CA LEU A 217 10.82 -22.33 13.49
C LEU A 217 9.35 -21.89 13.54
N SER A 218 9.04 -20.65 13.14
CA SER A 218 7.68 -20.08 13.23
C SER A 218 7.19 -19.47 11.94
N LEU A 219 8.06 -19.08 11.01
CA LEU A 219 7.64 -18.49 9.74
C LEU A 219 6.99 -19.53 8.83
N PRO A 220 5.80 -19.26 8.26
CA PRO A 220 5.24 -20.11 7.23
C PRO A 220 5.99 -19.93 5.90
N GLU A 221 6.05 -20.98 5.09
CA GLU A 221 6.54 -20.89 3.71
C GLU A 221 5.42 -20.42 2.80
N VAL A 222 5.59 -19.25 2.17
CA VAL A 222 4.61 -18.73 1.19
C VAL A 222 4.70 -19.50 -0.12
N PHE A 223 5.92 -19.84 -0.55
CA PHE A 223 6.19 -20.52 -1.81
C PHE A 223 7.04 -21.79 -1.63
N PRO A 224 6.55 -22.81 -0.90
CA PRO A 224 7.35 -23.99 -0.56
C PRO A 224 7.84 -24.78 -1.78
N GLU A 225 7.10 -24.74 -2.90
CA GLU A 225 7.47 -25.47 -4.12
C GLU A 225 8.49 -24.74 -5.00
N THR A 226 8.46 -23.40 -5.03
CA THR A 226 9.27 -22.60 -5.96
C THR A 226 10.42 -21.84 -5.29
N SER A 227 10.28 -21.48 -4.01
CA SER A 227 11.28 -20.76 -3.23
C SER A 227 11.21 -21.18 -1.75
N PRO A 228 11.70 -22.39 -1.41
CA PRO A 228 11.60 -22.94 -0.06
C PRO A 228 12.42 -22.14 0.97
N GLY A 229 11.91 -22.09 2.19
CA GLY A 229 12.42 -21.31 3.31
C GLY A 229 12.14 -19.81 3.19
N ASN A 230 12.66 -19.06 4.16
CA ASN A 230 12.47 -17.61 4.25
C ASN A 230 13.78 -16.82 4.12
N PHE A 231 14.90 -17.49 3.82
CA PHE A 231 16.22 -16.87 3.75
C PHE A 231 17.08 -17.42 2.62
N THR A 232 17.70 -16.51 1.88
CA THR A 232 18.62 -16.82 0.77
C THR A 232 20.04 -16.43 1.12
N PHE A 233 21.04 -17.27 0.81
CA PHE A 233 22.46 -16.89 0.96
C PHE A 233 22.93 -16.08 -0.25
N ASN A 234 23.28 -14.81 -0.03
CA ASN A 234 23.88 -13.97 -1.06
C ASN A 234 25.41 -14.09 -1.03
N LYS A 235 25.98 -14.68 -2.09
CA LYS A 235 27.43 -14.94 -2.21
C LYS A 235 28.29 -13.67 -2.28
N GLU A 236 27.78 -12.60 -2.90
CA GLU A 236 28.51 -11.34 -3.08
C GLU A 236 28.70 -10.61 -1.74
N MET A 237 27.66 -10.62 -0.90
CA MET A 237 27.68 -10.05 0.44
C MET A 237 28.29 -11.01 1.48
N GLY A 238 28.30 -12.31 1.22
CA GLY A 238 28.70 -13.35 2.18
C GLY A 238 27.76 -13.44 3.38
N LYS A 239 26.46 -13.21 3.18
CA LYS A 239 25.44 -13.19 4.23
C LYS A 239 24.13 -13.83 3.77
N TRP A 240 23.34 -14.29 4.74
CA TRP A 240 21.94 -14.63 4.56
C TRP A 240 21.10 -13.36 4.52
N VAL A 241 20.07 -13.33 3.68
CA VAL A 241 19.09 -12.25 3.59
C VAL A 241 17.69 -12.84 3.61
N MET A 242 16.78 -12.19 4.34
CA MET A 242 15.39 -12.62 4.40
C MET A 242 14.68 -12.37 3.07
N THR A 243 14.00 -13.41 2.59
CA THR A 243 13.29 -13.49 1.31
C THR A 243 12.04 -14.34 1.52
N VAL A 244 11.01 -13.77 2.16
CA VAL A 244 9.76 -14.50 2.52
C VAL A 244 9.00 -14.98 1.28
N PHE A 245 9.19 -14.29 0.16
CA PHE A 245 8.62 -14.63 -1.14
C PHE A 245 9.68 -15.36 -1.99
N ASN A 246 9.98 -14.87 -3.19
CA ASN A 246 11.04 -15.44 -4.01
C ASN A 246 12.43 -15.01 -3.52
N HIS A 247 13.45 -15.83 -3.79
CA HIS A 247 14.86 -15.55 -3.44
C HIS A 247 15.41 -14.21 -3.99
N TYR A 248 14.79 -13.64 -5.02
CA TYR A 248 15.11 -12.33 -5.61
C TYR A 248 14.26 -11.18 -5.03
N GLN A 249 13.39 -11.42 -4.04
CA GLN A 249 12.57 -10.42 -3.34
C GLN A 249 13.08 -10.29 -1.90
N TRP A 250 13.85 -9.24 -1.63
CA TRP A 250 14.49 -9.02 -0.33
C TRP A 250 13.60 -8.18 0.59
N ASP A 251 13.23 -8.74 1.74
CA ASP A 251 12.39 -8.11 2.74
C ASP A 251 13.08 -6.89 3.36
N LEU A 252 12.37 -5.75 3.33
CA LEU A 252 12.81 -4.49 3.91
C LEU A 252 12.73 -4.54 5.44
N ASN A 253 13.78 -4.04 6.10
CA ASN A 253 13.86 -3.99 7.55
C ASN A 253 13.23 -2.72 8.11
N TYR A 254 11.92 -2.77 8.38
CA TYR A 254 11.21 -1.66 9.01
C TYR A 254 11.52 -1.43 10.48
N SER A 255 12.27 -2.30 11.17
CA SER A 255 12.81 -1.97 12.49
C SER A 255 13.83 -0.82 12.43
N ASN A 256 14.33 -0.50 11.24
CA ASN A 256 15.17 0.64 10.96
C ASN A 256 14.31 1.82 10.44
N PRO A 257 14.20 2.95 11.18
CA PRO A 257 13.35 4.07 10.76
C PRO A 257 13.83 4.75 9.47
N GLU A 258 15.10 4.58 9.06
CA GLU A 258 15.57 5.12 7.78
C GLU A 258 14.93 4.41 6.58
N VAL A 259 14.47 3.15 6.75
CA VAL A 259 13.68 2.41 5.74
C VAL A 259 12.30 3.03 5.61
N PHE A 260 11.60 3.28 6.73
CA PHE A 260 10.32 4.01 6.72
C PHE A 260 10.45 5.38 6.03
N LEU A 261 11.46 6.18 6.39
CA LEU A 261 11.70 7.50 5.80
C LEU A 261 11.99 7.44 4.29
N ALA A 262 12.63 6.38 3.82
CA ALA A 262 12.93 6.18 2.40
C ALA A 262 11.70 5.71 1.63
N MET A 263 10.92 4.80 2.21
CA MET A 263 9.70 4.28 1.62
C MET A 263 8.57 5.31 1.61
N LEU A 264 8.48 6.19 2.62
CA LEU A 264 7.53 7.31 2.61
C LEU A 264 7.82 8.27 1.45
N GLU A 265 9.10 8.51 1.16
CA GLU A 265 9.51 9.30 0.02
C GLU A 265 9.14 8.62 -1.31
N ASN A 266 9.32 7.30 -1.42
CA ASN A 266 8.90 6.56 -2.62
C ASN A 266 7.38 6.58 -2.80
N LEU A 267 6.61 6.39 -1.73
CA LEU A 267 5.15 6.46 -1.71
C LEU A 267 4.66 7.83 -2.20
N VAL A 268 5.19 8.93 -1.65
CA VAL A 268 4.79 10.27 -2.10
C VAL A 268 5.21 10.51 -3.55
N LYS A 269 6.40 10.07 -3.98
CA LYS A 269 6.82 10.21 -5.39
C LYS A 269 5.94 9.41 -6.35
N LEU A 270 5.50 8.21 -5.96
CA LEU A 270 4.51 7.42 -6.71
C LEU A 270 3.18 8.19 -6.80
N SER A 271 2.70 8.73 -5.69
CA SER A 271 1.47 9.53 -5.66
C SER A 271 1.55 10.78 -6.56
N ASN A 272 2.74 11.37 -6.67
CA ASN A 272 2.99 12.53 -7.54
C ASN A 272 2.95 12.19 -9.04
N LEU A 273 2.79 10.92 -9.42
CA LEU A 273 2.47 10.50 -10.80
C LEU A 273 0.98 10.68 -11.15
N GLY A 274 0.16 11.14 -10.19
CA GLY A 274 -1.28 11.31 -10.34
C GLY A 274 -2.08 10.10 -9.87
N VAL A 275 -1.50 9.29 -8.98
CA VAL A 275 -2.16 8.11 -8.37
C VAL A 275 -3.10 8.58 -7.26
N ASP A 276 -4.31 8.02 -7.25
CA ASP A 276 -5.39 8.36 -6.32
C ASP A 276 -5.54 7.35 -5.19
N ILE A 277 -5.27 6.08 -5.49
CA ILE A 277 -5.35 4.96 -4.56
C ILE A 277 -4.04 4.19 -4.67
N VAL A 278 -3.41 3.86 -3.55
CA VAL A 278 -2.19 3.07 -3.54
C VAL A 278 -2.49 1.71 -2.92
N ARG A 279 -2.36 0.63 -3.70
CA ARG A 279 -2.46 -0.75 -3.17
C ARG A 279 -1.17 -1.08 -2.44
N PHE A 280 -1.26 -1.22 -1.11
CA PHE A 280 -0.15 -1.71 -0.31
C PHE A 280 -0.08 -3.22 -0.47
N ASP A 281 0.95 -3.67 -1.15
CA ASP A 281 1.17 -5.10 -1.42
C ASP A 281 2.00 -5.75 -0.30
N ALA A 282 1.61 -6.96 0.09
CA ALA A 282 2.26 -7.76 1.14
C ALA A 282 2.37 -7.03 2.49
N LEU A 283 1.40 -6.17 2.81
CA LEU A 283 1.42 -5.32 4.01
C LEU A 283 1.37 -6.11 5.32
N ALA A 284 0.88 -7.35 5.30
CA ALA A 284 0.84 -8.22 6.46
C ALA A 284 2.23 -8.58 6.98
N PHE A 285 3.23 -8.55 6.10
CA PHE A 285 4.58 -9.00 6.35
C PHE A 285 5.51 -7.87 6.82
N LEU A 286 5.06 -6.62 6.95
CA LEU A 286 5.95 -5.46 7.14
C LEU A 286 6.84 -5.51 8.38
N TRP A 287 6.47 -6.29 9.41
CA TRP A 287 7.24 -6.41 10.63
C TRP A 287 7.60 -7.86 10.93
N LYS A 288 8.84 -8.09 11.38
CA LYS A 288 9.37 -9.43 11.69
C LYS A 288 9.70 -9.54 13.16
N LYS A 289 9.30 -10.66 13.79
CA LYS A 289 9.53 -10.90 15.21
C LYS A 289 9.77 -12.39 15.47
N LEU A 290 10.90 -12.71 16.09
CA LEU A 290 11.26 -14.07 16.49
C LEU A 290 10.14 -14.73 17.32
N GLY A 291 9.93 -16.02 17.10
CA GLY A 291 8.89 -16.81 17.78
C GLY A 291 7.45 -16.45 17.36
N THR A 292 7.28 -15.75 16.24
CA THR A 292 5.95 -15.44 15.67
C THR A 292 5.96 -15.78 14.18
N ILE A 293 4.76 -15.89 13.60
CA ILE A 293 4.60 -16.08 12.14
C ILE A 293 4.97 -14.83 11.33
N SER A 294 5.29 -13.70 11.97
CA SER A 294 5.64 -12.41 11.33
C SER A 294 4.64 -11.93 10.28
N GLN A 295 3.34 -12.15 10.56
CA GLN A 295 2.21 -11.66 9.78
C GLN A 295 1.22 -10.96 10.70
N ASN A 296 0.59 -9.90 10.22
CA ASN A 296 -0.47 -9.14 10.92
C ASN A 296 -0.04 -8.66 12.32
N LEU A 297 1.26 -8.39 12.52
CA LEU A 297 1.76 -7.94 13.81
C LEU A 297 1.24 -6.51 14.11
N PRO A 298 1.00 -6.15 15.38
CA PRO A 298 0.58 -4.79 15.76
C PRO A 298 1.52 -3.69 15.23
N GLU A 299 2.82 -3.97 15.14
CA GLU A 299 3.81 -3.07 14.57
C GLU A 299 3.60 -2.82 13.07
N ALA A 300 3.11 -3.80 12.31
CA ALA A 300 2.74 -3.61 10.90
C ALA A 300 1.56 -2.63 10.76
N HIS A 301 0.51 -2.81 11.57
CA HIS A 301 -0.64 -1.90 11.61
C HIS A 301 -0.24 -0.46 11.99
N ARG A 302 0.61 -0.31 13.01
CA ARG A 302 1.14 1.00 13.44
C ARG A 302 1.96 1.67 12.33
N LEU A 303 2.75 0.89 11.60
CA LEU A 303 3.56 1.39 10.49
C LEU A 303 2.69 1.86 9.32
N ILE A 304 1.65 1.10 8.96
CA ILE A 304 0.67 1.49 7.91
C ILE A 304 -0.09 2.75 8.34
N SER A 305 -0.57 2.80 9.59
CA SER A 305 -1.18 3.98 10.17
C SER A 305 -0.24 5.20 10.12
N LEU A 306 1.06 5.00 10.38
CA LEU A 306 2.07 6.06 10.30
C LEU A 306 2.25 6.56 8.85
N PHE A 307 2.32 5.65 7.87
CA PHE A 307 2.30 6.02 6.45
C PHE A 307 1.06 6.84 6.11
N ARG A 308 -0.12 6.40 6.55
CA ARG A 308 -1.39 7.10 6.33
C ARG A 308 -1.36 8.50 6.92
N MET A 309 -0.94 8.67 8.17
CA MET A 309 -0.90 9.98 8.83
C MET A 309 0.06 10.94 8.12
N CYS A 310 1.22 10.47 7.67
CA CYS A 310 2.14 11.28 6.88
C CYS A 310 1.57 11.63 5.50
N LEU A 311 0.89 10.68 4.84
CA LEU A 311 0.28 10.90 3.54
C LEU A 311 -0.88 11.90 3.62
N GLN A 312 -1.70 11.86 4.68
CA GLN A 312 -2.74 12.87 4.91
C GLN A 312 -2.17 14.30 5.01
N VAL A 313 -0.97 14.46 5.57
CA VAL A 313 -0.35 15.79 5.67
C VAL A 313 0.10 16.28 4.28
N VAL A 314 0.71 15.40 3.49
CA VAL A 314 1.43 15.74 2.24
C VAL A 314 0.57 15.65 0.98
N ALA A 315 -0.31 14.65 0.89
CA ALA A 315 -1.14 14.32 -0.26
C ALA A 315 -2.51 13.78 0.20
N PRO A 316 -3.35 14.60 0.86
CA PRO A 316 -4.57 14.14 1.52
C PRO A 316 -5.65 13.56 0.58
N GLY A 317 -5.58 13.83 -0.72
CA GLY A 317 -6.47 13.23 -1.71
C GLY A 317 -6.10 11.79 -2.10
N VAL A 318 -5.01 11.24 -1.56
CA VAL A 318 -4.55 9.87 -1.81
C VAL A 318 -5.01 8.97 -0.67
N ILE A 319 -5.55 7.81 -1.01
CA ILE A 319 -6.01 6.80 -0.05
C ILE A 319 -5.21 5.51 -0.19
N LEU A 320 -5.17 4.71 0.86
CA LEU A 320 -4.48 3.43 0.89
C LEU A 320 -5.48 2.29 0.77
N LEU A 321 -5.15 1.32 -0.06
CA LEU A 321 -5.83 0.04 -0.14
C LEU A 321 -5.00 -1.03 0.57
N ALA A 322 -5.65 -1.75 1.49
CA ALA A 322 -5.10 -2.92 2.12
C ALA A 322 -5.28 -4.16 1.25
N GLU A 323 -4.18 -4.79 0.88
CA GLU A 323 -4.19 -6.14 0.34
C GLU A 323 -3.69 -7.14 1.40
N ALA A 324 -4.63 -7.90 1.94
CA ALA A 324 -4.33 -9.06 2.77
C ALA A 324 -5.39 -10.14 2.50
N ILE A 325 -4.93 -11.32 2.09
CA ILE A 325 -5.79 -12.51 1.89
C ILE A 325 -5.83 -13.25 3.22
N VAL A 326 -6.63 -12.73 4.14
CA VAL A 326 -6.79 -13.24 5.51
C VAL A 326 -8.28 -13.31 5.86
N PRO A 327 -8.67 -14.06 6.92
CA PRO A 327 -10.06 -14.12 7.36
C PRO A 327 -10.66 -12.74 7.67
N PRO A 328 -12.00 -12.57 7.63
CA PRO A 328 -12.69 -11.29 7.82
C PRO A 328 -12.22 -10.50 9.04
N VAL A 329 -12.05 -11.19 10.17
CA VAL A 329 -11.62 -10.60 11.44
C VAL A 329 -10.22 -10.00 11.39
N GLU A 330 -9.31 -10.54 10.58
CA GLU A 330 -7.96 -10.01 10.40
C GLU A 330 -7.95 -8.85 9.41
N ILE A 331 -8.64 -8.98 8.26
CA ILE A 331 -8.65 -7.92 7.25
C ILE A 331 -9.30 -6.63 7.78
N MET A 332 -10.29 -6.76 8.67
CA MET A 332 -10.94 -5.62 9.34
C MET A 332 -10.00 -4.76 10.16
N LYS A 333 -8.94 -5.35 10.73
CA LYS A 333 -7.95 -4.60 11.53
C LYS A 333 -7.18 -3.59 10.70
N TYR A 334 -7.08 -3.78 9.39
CA TYR A 334 -6.43 -2.84 8.48
C TYR A 334 -7.20 -1.54 8.25
N PHE A 335 -8.44 -1.43 8.75
CA PHE A 335 -9.10 -0.12 8.90
C PHE A 335 -8.68 0.63 10.17
N GLY A 336 -7.82 0.03 10.99
CA GLY A 336 -7.32 0.54 12.26
C GLY A 336 -8.18 0.14 13.44
N GLU A 337 -7.54 -0.06 14.60
CA GLU A 337 -8.17 -0.43 15.86
C GLU A 337 -7.96 0.63 16.95
N GLY A 338 -8.82 0.58 17.98
CA GLY A 338 -8.72 1.48 19.14
C GLY A 338 -8.69 2.95 18.74
N MET A 339 -7.65 3.67 19.17
CA MET A 339 -7.47 5.09 18.87
C MET A 339 -7.14 5.39 17.39
N TYR A 340 -6.72 4.37 16.63
CA TYR A 340 -6.40 4.51 15.20
C TYR A 340 -7.56 4.05 14.29
N ARG A 341 -8.74 3.72 14.85
CA ARG A 341 -9.91 3.32 14.07
C ARG A 341 -10.26 4.35 12.99
N GLY A 342 -10.25 3.92 11.73
CA GLY A 342 -10.47 4.75 10.54
C GLY A 342 -9.26 5.59 10.09
N ASN A 343 -8.07 5.34 10.65
CA ASN A 343 -6.82 6.08 10.38
C ASN A 343 -5.68 5.17 9.87
N GLU A 344 -6.00 4.00 9.32
CA GLU A 344 -5.02 3.09 8.70
C GLU A 344 -5.22 3.04 7.17
N CYS A 345 -5.74 1.95 6.60
CA CYS A 345 -6.22 1.93 5.22
C CYS A 345 -7.68 2.37 5.16
N GLU A 346 -8.09 3.00 4.06
CA GLU A 346 -9.48 3.37 3.83
C GLU A 346 -10.23 2.32 3.02
N VAL A 347 -9.50 1.56 2.22
CA VAL A 347 -10.05 0.54 1.35
C VAL A 347 -9.38 -0.79 1.65
N ALA A 348 -10.11 -1.89 1.58
CA ALA A 348 -9.55 -3.24 1.67
C ALA A 348 -10.20 -4.15 0.63
N TYR A 349 -9.48 -5.17 0.14
CA TYR A 349 -10.11 -6.22 -0.66
C TYR A 349 -11.01 -7.09 0.20
N ASN A 350 -12.21 -7.38 -0.30
CA ASN A 350 -13.12 -8.34 0.32
C ASN A 350 -12.89 -9.75 -0.24
N ALA A 351 -11.72 -10.31 0.04
CA ALA A 351 -11.31 -11.62 -0.47
C ALA A 351 -12.21 -12.75 0.02
N THR A 352 -12.72 -12.65 1.26
CA THR A 352 -13.65 -13.64 1.82
C THR A 352 -14.97 -13.65 1.06
N PHE A 353 -15.55 -12.49 0.75
CA PHE A 353 -16.76 -12.43 -0.07
C PHE A 353 -16.53 -13.03 -1.47
N MET A 354 -15.40 -12.73 -2.11
CA MET A 354 -15.04 -13.33 -3.40
C MET A 354 -14.98 -14.86 -3.33
N ALA A 355 -14.30 -15.42 -2.34
CA ALA A 355 -14.21 -16.88 -2.17
C ALA A 355 -15.59 -17.50 -1.87
N LEU A 356 -16.42 -16.83 -1.06
CA LEU A 356 -17.76 -17.31 -0.70
C LEU A 356 -18.77 -17.22 -1.86
N LEU A 357 -18.58 -16.32 -2.83
CA LEU A 357 -19.35 -16.32 -4.08
C LEU A 357 -19.11 -17.62 -4.85
N TRP A 358 -17.84 -18.01 -5.05
CA TRP A 358 -17.49 -19.25 -5.75
C TRP A 358 -17.94 -20.49 -4.98
N ASN A 359 -17.78 -20.49 -3.65
CA ASN A 359 -18.31 -21.55 -2.79
C ASN A 359 -19.83 -21.70 -2.96
N SER A 360 -20.58 -20.60 -2.88
CA SER A 360 -22.05 -20.64 -2.96
C SER A 360 -22.55 -21.13 -4.32
N ILE A 361 -21.83 -20.82 -5.41
CA ILE A 361 -22.12 -21.37 -6.74
C ILE A 361 -21.88 -22.88 -6.77
N ALA A 362 -20.80 -23.36 -6.15
CA ALA A 362 -20.44 -24.77 -6.13
C ALA A 362 -21.32 -25.62 -5.20
N THR A 363 -21.67 -25.12 -4.02
CA THR A 363 -22.48 -25.84 -3.03
C THR A 363 -23.98 -25.66 -3.25
N ARG A 364 -24.38 -24.57 -3.93
CA ARG A 364 -25.77 -24.09 -4.05
C ARG A 364 -26.36 -23.72 -2.68
N ASP A 365 -25.49 -23.41 -1.73
CA ASP A 365 -25.82 -22.99 -0.37
C ASP A 365 -25.16 -21.64 -0.05
N THR A 366 -25.93 -20.73 0.56
CA THR A 366 -25.53 -19.36 0.89
C THR A 366 -25.36 -19.13 2.40
N VAL A 367 -25.51 -20.16 3.24
CA VAL A 367 -25.45 -20.01 4.71
C VAL A 367 -24.12 -19.37 5.16
N MET A 368 -22.99 -19.90 4.70
CA MET A 368 -21.67 -19.37 5.05
C MET A 368 -21.45 -17.94 4.54
N MET A 369 -21.86 -17.66 3.30
CA MET A 369 -21.80 -16.31 2.73
C MET A 369 -22.62 -15.32 3.55
N ARG A 370 -23.84 -15.69 3.96
CA ARG A 370 -24.71 -14.84 4.77
C ARG A 370 -24.08 -14.53 6.13
N LYS A 371 -23.58 -15.53 6.84
CA LYS A 371 -22.91 -15.36 8.13
C LYS A 371 -21.69 -14.44 8.01
N SER A 372 -20.84 -14.67 7.02
CA SER A 372 -19.64 -13.84 6.82
C SER A 372 -19.96 -12.38 6.49
N LEU A 373 -21.08 -12.08 5.84
CA LEU A 373 -21.47 -10.69 5.55
C LEU A 373 -21.82 -9.91 6.81
N GLU A 374 -22.29 -10.57 7.88
CA GLU A 374 -22.62 -9.91 9.16
C GLU A 374 -21.35 -9.36 9.83
N ASP A 375 -20.24 -10.10 9.81
CA ASP A 375 -18.94 -9.67 10.36
C ASP A 375 -18.39 -8.42 9.64
N LEU A 376 -18.73 -8.21 8.36
CA LEU A 376 -18.24 -7.09 7.56
C LEU A 376 -18.98 -5.77 7.82
N LEU A 377 -20.07 -5.78 8.59
CA LEU A 377 -20.89 -4.61 8.87
C LEU A 377 -20.25 -3.63 9.86
N ASP A 378 -19.29 -4.07 10.69
CA ASP A 378 -18.66 -3.23 11.73
C ASP A 378 -17.43 -2.44 11.24
N LYS A 379 -17.29 -2.23 9.93
CA LYS A 379 -16.20 -1.39 9.41
C LYS A 379 -16.42 0.07 9.82
N PRO A 380 -15.35 0.89 9.96
CA PRO A 380 -15.54 2.33 10.16
C PRO A 380 -16.35 2.96 9.01
N ASP A 381 -17.20 3.94 9.34
CA ASP A 381 -18.06 4.64 8.36
C ASP A 381 -17.29 5.23 7.17
N ALA A 382 -16.05 5.66 7.44
CA ALA A 382 -15.17 6.27 6.44
C ALA A 382 -14.35 5.25 5.65
N CYS A 383 -14.55 3.95 5.82
CA CYS A 383 -13.81 2.91 5.11
C CYS A 383 -14.72 2.11 4.18
N THR A 384 -14.16 1.39 3.20
CA THR A 384 -14.95 0.55 2.29
C THR A 384 -14.20 -0.68 1.78
N TRP A 385 -14.97 -1.57 1.16
CA TRP A 385 -14.50 -2.78 0.53
C TRP A 385 -14.39 -2.60 -0.98
N ILE A 386 -13.34 -3.14 -1.60
CA ILE A 386 -13.40 -3.56 -3.01
C ILE A 386 -13.97 -4.96 -3.04
N ASN A 387 -15.21 -5.06 -3.49
CA ASN A 387 -15.85 -6.32 -3.82
C ASN A 387 -15.46 -6.72 -5.25
N TYR A 388 -15.00 -7.94 -5.44
CA TYR A 388 -14.54 -8.44 -6.72
C TYR A 388 -14.94 -9.90 -6.91
N VAL A 389 -14.96 -10.37 -8.16
CA VAL A 389 -15.29 -11.76 -8.51
C VAL A 389 -14.03 -12.58 -8.81
N ARG A 390 -13.05 -11.96 -9.47
CA ARG A 390 -11.73 -12.52 -9.79
C ARG A 390 -10.69 -11.41 -9.79
N CYS A 391 -9.43 -11.79 -9.62
CA CYS A 391 -8.26 -10.92 -9.75
C CYS A 391 -7.19 -11.66 -10.59
N HIS A 392 -6.01 -11.05 -10.70
CA HIS A 392 -4.85 -11.65 -11.35
C HIS A 392 -4.32 -12.92 -10.67
N ASP A 393 -4.54 -13.08 -9.35
CA ASP A 393 -4.13 -14.25 -8.58
C ASP A 393 -5.14 -15.40 -8.63
N ASP A 394 -4.74 -16.53 -8.07
CA ASP A 394 -5.59 -17.68 -7.80
C ASP A 394 -6.66 -17.39 -6.73
N ILE A 395 -7.50 -18.39 -6.43
CA ILE A 395 -8.56 -18.26 -5.42
C ILE A 395 -8.09 -18.92 -4.13
N GLY A 396 -7.67 -18.11 -3.16
CA GLY A 396 -7.47 -18.55 -1.79
C GLY A 396 -8.80 -18.78 -1.09
N LEU A 397 -9.03 -20.00 -0.57
CA LEU A 397 -10.22 -20.36 0.22
C LEU A 397 -10.04 -19.95 1.69
N GLY A 398 -9.82 -18.66 1.92
CA GLY A 398 -9.63 -18.07 3.26
C GLY A 398 -10.94 -17.97 4.05
N PHE A 399 -11.62 -19.10 4.25
CA PHE A 399 -12.84 -19.15 5.06
C PHE A 399 -12.52 -18.96 6.54
N ASP A 400 -13.55 -18.56 7.29
CA ASP A 400 -13.48 -18.58 8.74
C ASP A 400 -13.94 -19.95 9.25
N ASP A 401 -13.01 -20.70 9.83
CA ASP A 401 -13.24 -22.03 10.40
C ASP A 401 -14.42 -22.05 11.38
N ARG A 402 -14.70 -20.95 12.09
CA ARG A 402 -15.87 -20.85 13.00
C ARG A 402 -17.16 -21.16 12.27
N PHE A 403 -17.34 -20.64 11.07
CA PHE A 403 -18.55 -20.87 10.28
C PHE A 403 -18.61 -22.26 9.65
N ILE A 404 -17.46 -22.89 9.41
CA ILE A 404 -17.40 -24.29 8.95
C ILE A 404 -17.90 -25.21 10.06
N TYR A 405 -17.41 -25.03 11.28
CA TYR A 405 -17.76 -25.91 12.41
C TYR A 405 -19.20 -25.72 12.92
N GLU A 406 -19.86 -24.62 12.57
CA GLU A 406 -21.26 -24.36 12.90
C GLU A 406 -22.26 -24.92 11.88
N MET A 407 -21.78 -25.44 10.74
CA MET A 407 -22.60 -26.15 9.73
C MET A 407 -22.67 -27.64 10.05
#